data_AF-A0A375GBF4-F1
#
_entry.id   AF-A0A375GBF4-F1
#
_cell.length_a   1.000
_cell.length_b   1.000
_cell.length_c   1.000
_cell.angle_alpha   90.00
_cell.angle_beta   90.00
_cell.angle_gamma   90.00
#
_symmetry.space_group_name_H-M   'P 1'
#
loop_
_entity.id
_entity.type
_entity.pdbx_description
1 polymer ?
#
loop_
_entity_poly.entity_id
_entity_poly.type
_entity_poly.pdbx_seq_one_letter_code
_entity_poly.pdbx_strand_id
1 'polypeptide(L)' 'MNTIVILAGTHWQQVSPVVFTRHNRSDEWCQVLCSKAHADGAFLTFERESARISVPLAAVVAVAEIEEAKPMGFRD' A
#
# COMPACT_ATOMS: atom_id res chain seq x y z
N MET A 1 12.56 3.31 -8.02
CA MET A 1 12.01 2.29 -7.11
C MET A 1 10.65 2.75 -6.65
N ASN A 2 9.65 1.89 -6.81
CA ASN A 2 8.35 2.09 -6.19
C ASN A 2 8.24 1.16 -4.99
N THR A 3 7.45 1.54 -4.01
CA THR A 3 7.15 0.72 -2.84
C THR A 3 5.69 0.30 -2.89
N ILE A 4 5.43 -0.99 -2.70
CA ILE A 4 4.07 -1.50 -2.46
C ILE A 4 3.90 -1.68 -0.96
N VAL A 5 2.82 -1.12 -0.42
CA VAL A 5 2.38 -1.34 0.96
C VAL A 5 1.06 -2.11 0.91
N ILE A 6 1.00 -3.24 1.62
CA ILE A 6 -0.20 -4.06 1.78
C ILE A 6 -0.75 -3.82 3.18
N LEU A 7 -2.04 -3.48 3.26
CA LEU A 7 -2.76 -3.18 4.49
C LEU A 7 -3.86 -4.20 4.75
N ALA A 8 -4.01 -4.56 6.02
CA ALA A 8 -5.13 -5.35 6.50
C ALA A 8 -6.43 -4.53 6.47
N GLY A 9 -7.50 -5.14 5.98
CA GLY A 9 -8.83 -4.56 5.92
C GLY A 9 -9.13 -3.83 4.60
N THR A 10 -10.36 -3.98 4.12
CA THR A 10 -10.85 -3.32 2.90
C THR A 10 -11.32 -1.89 3.11
N HIS A 11 -11.62 -1.52 4.37
CA HIS A 11 -12.14 -0.20 4.73
C HIS A 11 -11.20 0.95 4.29
N TRP A 12 -9.91 0.69 4.08
CA TRP A 12 -8.98 1.67 3.52
C TRP A 12 -9.43 2.19 2.14
N GLN A 13 -10.06 1.36 1.30
CA GLN A 13 -10.66 1.82 0.05
C GLN A 13 -11.81 2.81 0.26
N GLN A 14 -12.55 2.71 1.36
CA GLN A 14 -13.62 3.66 1.67
C GLN A 14 -13.05 5.00 2.13
N VAL A 15 -11.87 5.00 2.78
CA VAL A 15 -11.15 6.21 3.16
C VAL A 15 -10.66 6.97 1.93
N SER A 16 -10.05 6.27 0.97
CA SER A 16 -9.66 6.86 -0.31
C SER A 16 -9.47 5.79 -1.39
N PRO A 17 -10.42 5.62 -2.31
CA PRO A 17 -10.33 4.61 -3.37
C PRO A 17 -9.31 4.96 -4.46
N VAL A 18 -8.86 6.22 -4.52
CA VAL A 18 -7.81 6.68 -5.43
C VAL A 18 -6.42 6.26 -4.92
N VAL A 19 -6.25 6.24 -3.60
CA VAL A 19 -4.99 5.86 -2.96
C VAL A 19 -4.92 4.36 -2.76
N PHE A 20 -5.98 3.77 -2.23
CA PHE A 20 -6.01 2.37 -1.86
C PHE A 20 -6.75 1.57 -2.91
N THR A 21 -6.11 0.51 -3.35
CA THR A 21 -6.69 -0.43 -4.32
C THR A 21 -6.86 -1.78 -3.65
N ARG A 22 -7.78 -2.61 -4.16
CA ARG A 22 -7.93 -3.98 -3.70
C ARG A 22 -6.63 -4.76 -3.96
N HIS A 23 -6.24 -5.59 -3.02
CA HIS A 23 -5.11 -6.49 -3.23
C HIS A 23 -5.54 -7.65 -4.13
N ASN A 24 -4.77 -7.93 -5.18
CA ASN A 24 -5.18 -8.86 -6.23
C ASN A 24 -5.44 -10.30 -5.76
N ARG A 25 -4.78 -10.75 -4.68
CA ARG A 25 -4.92 -12.13 -4.17
C ARG A 25 -5.90 -12.29 -3.01
N SER A 26 -6.27 -11.20 -2.35
CA SER A 26 -7.11 -11.26 -1.16
C SER A 26 -8.01 -10.04 -1.12
N ASP A 27 -9.31 -10.31 -1.22
CA ASP A 27 -10.35 -9.31 -1.14
C ASP A 27 -10.45 -8.66 0.23
N GLU A 28 -9.81 -9.22 1.27
CA GLU A 28 -9.81 -8.67 2.63
C GLU A 28 -8.76 -7.58 2.84
N TRP A 29 -7.84 -7.40 1.89
CA TRP A 29 -6.70 -6.50 2.01
C TRP A 29 -6.72 -5.39 0.96
N CYS A 30 -6.05 -4.30 1.29
CA CYS A 30 -5.78 -3.21 0.37
C CYS A 30 -4.29 -3.13 0.07
N GLN A 31 -3.97 -2.55 -1.07
CA GLN A 31 -2.60 -2.21 -1.44
C GLN A 31 -2.52 -0.77 -1.93
N VAL A 32 -1.35 -0.17 -1.75
CA VAL A 32 -1.00 1.13 -2.32
C VAL A 32 0.40 1.04 -2.94
N LEU A 33 0.53 1.63 -4.12
CA LEU A 33 1.81 1.87 -4.78
C LEU A 33 2.22 3.31 -4.46
N CYS A 34 3.38 3.48 -3.84
CA CYS A 34 3.91 4.77 -3.40
C CYS A 34 5.36 4.95 -3.86
N SER A 35 5.82 6.19 -3.93
CA SER A 35 7.22 6.50 -4.29
C SER A 35 8.15 6.39 -3.09
N LYS A 36 7.62 6.56 -1.88
CA LYS A 36 8.36 6.47 -0.61
C LYS A 36 7.47 5.89 0.48
N ALA A 37 8.05 5.08 1.34
CA ALA A 37 7.47 4.66 2.61
C ALA A 37 8.55 4.70 3.70
N HIS A 38 8.20 5.17 4.89
CA HIS A 38 9.08 5.15 6.06
C HIS A 38 8.26 4.84 7.31
N ALA A 39 8.83 4.04 8.19
CA ALA A 39 8.28 3.84 9.53
C ALA A 39 8.71 4.99 10.44
N ASP A 40 7.76 5.54 11.18
CA ASP A 40 7.99 6.56 12.20
C ASP A 40 7.22 6.16 13.47
N GLY A 41 7.96 5.66 14.46
CA GLY A 41 7.40 5.11 15.69
C GLY A 41 6.40 3.99 15.42
N ALA A 42 5.12 4.24 15.73
CA ALA A 42 4.03 3.27 15.59
C ALA A 42 3.29 3.38 14.24
N PHE A 43 3.77 4.21 13.31
CA PHE A 43 3.10 4.50 12.05
C PHE A 43 4.00 4.19 10.85
N LEU A 44 3.39 3.79 9.75
CA LEU A 44 4.01 3.80 8.43
C LEU A 44 3.47 5.00 7.67
N THR A 45 4.36 5.88 7.24
CA THR A 45 4.01 7.04 6.43
C THR A 45 4.53 6.85 5.00
N PHE A 46 3.67 7.05 4.02
CA PHE A 46 4.02 6.90 2.61
C PHE A 46 3.48 8.05 1.75
N GLU A 47 4.16 8.28 0.63
CA GLU A 47 3.86 9.34 -0.34
C GLU A 47 3.39 8.74 -1.67
N ARG A 48 2.19 9.13 -2.10
CA ARG A 48 1.64 8.79 -3.41
C ARG A 48 1.16 10.06 -4.09
N GLU A 49 1.77 10.40 -5.22
CA GLU A 49 1.48 11.63 -5.96
C GLU A 49 1.57 12.87 -5.04
N SER A 50 0.48 13.62 -4.85
CA SER A 50 0.39 14.77 -3.95
C SER A 50 -0.13 14.43 -2.55
N ALA A 51 -0.34 13.16 -2.23
CA ALA A 51 -0.86 12.70 -0.94
C ALA A 51 0.26 12.13 -0.06
N ARG A 52 0.28 12.55 1.21
CA ARG A 52 1.08 11.95 2.29
C ARG A 52 0.13 11.32 3.30
N ILE A 53 0.32 10.04 3.58
CA ILE A 53 -0.63 9.23 4.34
C ILE A 53 0.11 8.45 5.40
N SER A 54 -0.42 8.46 6.62
CA SER A 54 0.12 7.73 7.76
C SER A 54 -0.92 6.72 8.24
N VAL A 55 -0.51 5.45 8.34
CA VAL A 55 -1.33 4.35 8.85
C VAL A 55 -0.64 3.71 10.06
N PRO A 56 -1.39 3.12 11.01
CA PRO A 56 -0.77 2.35 12.08
C PRO A 56 0.05 1.19 11.50
N LEU A 57 1.25 0.93 12.03
CA LEU A 57 2.07 -0.22 11.63
C LEU A 57 1.33 -1.55 11.86
N ALA A 58 0.48 -1.62 12.87
CA ALA A 58 -0.36 -2.79 13.13
C ALA A 58 -1.35 -3.11 12.01
N ALA A 59 -1.65 -2.14 11.13
CA ALA A 59 -2.47 -2.36 9.94
C ALA A 59 -1.65 -2.80 8.72
N VAL A 60 -0.31 -2.76 8.77
CA VAL A 60 0.56 -3.11 7.66
C VAL A 60 0.84 -4.61 7.67
N VAL A 61 0.47 -5.29 6.58
CA VAL A 61 0.74 -6.71 6.37
C VAL A 61 2.14 -6.92 5.78
N ALA A 62 2.50 -6.09 4.79
CA ALA A 62 3.80 -6.19 4.12
C ALA A 62 4.19 -4.87 3.44
N VAL A 63 5.50 -4.67 3.29
CA VAL A 63 6.09 -3.59 2.50
C VAL A 63 7.16 -4.20 1.59
N ALA A 64 7.15 -3.87 0.31
CA ALA A 64 8.12 -4.36 -0.66
C ALA A 64 8.58 -3.25 -1.61
N GLU A 65 9.89 -3.20 -1.87
CA GLU A 65 10.47 -2.34 -2.91
C GLU A 65 10.51 -3.10 -4.23
N ILE A 66 10.04 -2.45 -5.30
CA ILE A 66 10.04 -3.00 -6.65
C ILE A 66 10.73 -2.04 -7.62
N GLU A 67 11.63 -2.57 -8.45
CA GLU A 67 12.43 -1.77 -9.38
C GLU A 67 11.61 -1.20 -10.55
N GLU A 68 10.58 -1.93 -10.98
CA GLU A 68 9.66 -1.50 -12.04
C GLU A 68 8.32 -2.19 -11.82
N ALA A 69 7.22 -1.45 -11.99
CA ALA A 69 5.89 -2.03 -12.14
C ALA A 69 5.78 -2.69 -13.53
N LYS A 70 6.70 -3.59 -13.89
CA LYS A 70 6.32 -4.68 -14.78
C LYS A 70 5.15 -5.36 -14.09
N PRO A 71 4.10 -5.79 -14.81
CA PRO A 71 3.11 -6.67 -14.22
C PRO A 71 3.87 -7.90 -13.72
N MET A 72 4.28 -7.87 -12.44
CA MET A 72 4.77 -9.05 -11.75
C MET A 72 3.65 -10.04 -11.98
N GLY A 73 3.95 -11.13 -12.69
CA GLY A 73 2.97 -12.05 -13.27
C GLY A 73 2.12 -12.76 -12.22
N PHE A 74 1.34 -12.01 -11.47
CA PHE A 74 0.16 -12.39 -10.72
C PHE A 74 -1.00 -12.29 -11.72
N ARG A 75 -0.94 -13.13 -12.75
CA ARG A 75 -2.11 -13.39 -13.60
C ARG A 75 -3.11 -14.19 -12.80
N ASP A 76 -4.38 -13.93 -13.09
CA ASP A 76 -5.59 -14.52 -12.50
C ASP A 76 -5.52 -16.04 -12.35
#